data_AF-A0A4Y8QYM5-F1
#
_entry.id   AF-A0A4Y8QYM5-F1
#
_cell.length_a   1.000
_cell.length_b   1.000
_cell.length_c   1.000
_cell.angle_alpha   90.00
_cell.angle_beta   90.00
_cell.angle_gamma   90.00
#
_symmetry.space_group_name_H-M   'P 1'
#
loop_
_entity.id
_entity.type
_entity.pdbx_description
1 polymer ?
#
loop_
_entity_poly.entity_id
_entity_poly.type
_entity_poly.pdbx_seq_one_letter_code
_entity_poly.pdbx_strand_id
1 'polypeptide(L)'
;MTAAQIAPDPRDGVPDVTWIHDDMPSLWKAMSERADGHAVLAAAVDRLVRDRKVEAEITDSLVSSLPDGCRLHGLEWRMKSPASTARKIFSRRGGSPTERAAKFTDTLRYTVCARDHDDIVAAADSALGALVDRGMTVVEADDKYREGAPYKGLHFLLRTPEDTTFELQVHSELSQQVKDEVHPIYEAVRDPATTKADADRLTEQLVTISSVVPTPRGLAERTAFFGCEITRPGVRKSAHA
;
A
#
# COMPACT_ATOMS: atom_id res chain seq x y z
N MET A 1 5.67 -8.70 24.47
CA MET A 1 6.22 -8.78 23.11
C MET A 1 6.62 -7.38 22.66
N THR A 2 7.81 -7.20 22.09
CA THR A 2 8.34 -5.89 21.68
C THR A 2 8.15 -5.66 20.17
N ALA A 3 8.28 -4.41 19.71
CA ALA A 3 8.28 -4.08 18.29
C ALA A 3 9.31 -4.90 17.50
N ALA A 4 10.51 -5.06 18.05
CA ALA A 4 11.59 -5.87 17.45
C ALA A 4 11.25 -7.36 17.29
N GLN A 5 10.33 -7.91 18.08
CA GLN A 5 9.89 -9.30 17.95
C GLN A 5 8.87 -9.49 16.82
N ILE A 6 8.25 -8.40 16.34
CA ILE A 6 7.24 -8.40 15.28
C ILE A 6 7.89 -8.05 13.93
N ALA A 7 8.90 -7.19 13.93
CA ALA A 7 9.61 -6.77 12.73
C ALA A 7 10.21 -7.98 12.00
N PRO A 8 10.33 -7.92 10.66
CA PRO A 8 11.08 -8.93 9.91
C PRO A 8 12.54 -9.00 10.37
N ASP A 9 13.15 -10.16 10.18
CA ASP A 9 14.57 -10.34 10.53
C ASP A 9 15.45 -9.49 9.60
N PRO A 10 16.55 -8.89 10.11
CA PRO A 10 17.50 -8.15 9.29
C PRO A 10 18.08 -9.02 8.18
N ARG A 11 18.27 -8.43 7.00
CA ARG A 11 18.81 -9.11 5.81
C ARG A 11 19.78 -8.19 5.07
N ASP A 12 20.86 -8.77 4.56
CA ASP A 12 21.87 -8.01 3.81
C ASP A 12 21.25 -7.35 2.57
N GLY A 13 21.54 -6.07 2.37
CA GLY A 13 21.02 -5.30 1.23
C GLY A 13 19.54 -4.90 1.32
N VAL A 14 18.83 -5.27 2.38
CA VAL A 14 17.45 -4.85 2.63
C VAL A 14 17.41 -3.99 3.90
N PRO A 15 16.95 -2.73 3.82
CA PRO A 15 16.82 -1.88 5.01
C PRO A 15 15.92 -2.51 6.09
N ASP A 16 16.26 -2.33 7.35
CA ASP A 16 15.40 -2.74 8.46
C ASP A 16 14.09 -1.95 8.46
N VAL A 17 13.01 -2.61 8.89
CA VAL A 17 11.72 -1.94 9.04
C VAL A 17 11.82 -0.88 10.14
N THR A 18 11.43 0.35 9.81
CA THR A 18 11.44 1.49 10.71
C THR A 18 10.02 1.93 11.01
N TRP A 19 9.66 1.94 12.30
CA TRP A 19 8.38 2.46 12.77
C TRP A 19 8.56 3.74 13.60
N ILE A 20 8.71 4.88 12.89
CA ILE A 20 9.08 6.19 13.46
C ILE A 20 8.09 6.69 14.54
N HIS A 21 6.87 6.14 14.60
CA HIS A 21 5.79 6.59 15.51
C HIS A 21 5.20 5.47 16.38
N ASP A 22 5.96 4.40 16.64
CA ASP A 22 5.47 3.23 17.37
C ASP A 22 5.81 3.30 18.87
N ASP A 23 5.11 4.19 19.58
CA ASP A 23 5.13 4.19 21.05
C ASP A 23 4.17 3.11 21.58
N MET A 24 4.68 1.88 21.60
CA MET A 24 3.93 0.71 22.06
C MET A 24 3.50 0.79 23.53
N PRO A 25 4.32 1.27 24.48
CA PRO A 25 3.88 1.49 25.86
C PRO A 25 2.68 2.44 25.98
N SER A 26 2.74 3.61 25.34
CA SER A 26 1.62 4.57 25.40
C SER A 26 0.37 4.05 24.69
N LEU A 27 0.54 3.37 23.55
CA LEU A 27 -0.55 2.69 22.88
C LEU A 27 -1.18 1.62 23.78
N TRP A 28 -0.36 0.78 24.40
CA TRP A 28 -0.82 -0.29 25.29
C TRP A 28 -1.67 0.27 26.41
N LYS A 29 -1.18 1.32 27.08
CA LYS A 29 -1.93 2.03 28.12
C LYS A 29 -3.27 2.56 27.59
N ALA A 30 -3.23 3.33 26.50
CA ALA A 30 -4.42 3.96 25.92
C ALA A 30 -5.46 2.96 25.38
N MET A 31 -5.02 1.78 24.95
CA MET A 31 -5.90 0.71 24.49
C MET A 31 -6.43 -0.11 25.65
N SER A 32 -5.63 -0.41 26.69
CA SER A 32 -6.06 -1.20 27.85
C SER A 32 -7.23 -0.56 28.63
N GLU A 33 -7.38 0.77 28.52
CA GLU A 33 -8.50 1.51 29.10
C GLU A 33 -9.81 1.38 28.28
N ARG A 34 -9.78 0.71 27.12
CA ARG A 34 -10.92 0.53 26.21
C ARG A 34 -11.49 -0.88 26.30
N ALA A 35 -12.80 -1.00 26.11
CA ALA A 35 -13.54 -2.26 26.27
C ALA A 35 -13.02 -3.43 25.40
N ASP A 36 -12.50 -3.18 24.20
CA ASP A 36 -11.95 -4.20 23.28
C ASP A 36 -10.42 -4.10 23.08
N GLY A 37 -9.73 -3.25 23.86
CA GLY A 37 -8.36 -2.87 23.57
C GLY A 37 -7.34 -4.00 23.57
N HIS A 38 -7.42 -4.93 24.52
CA HIS A 38 -6.54 -6.11 24.54
C HIS A 38 -6.75 -7.00 23.30
N ALA A 39 -8.00 -7.20 22.88
CA ALA A 39 -8.31 -7.99 21.70
C ALA A 39 -7.87 -7.28 20.40
N VAL A 40 -7.93 -5.95 20.36
CA VAL A 40 -7.39 -5.13 19.27
C VAL A 40 -5.88 -5.27 19.15
N LEU A 41 -5.17 -5.19 20.28
CA LEU A 41 -3.72 -5.36 20.30
C LEU A 41 -3.30 -6.77 19.88
N ALA A 42 -3.99 -7.81 20.39
CA ALA A 42 -3.76 -9.19 20.00
C ALA A 42 -3.99 -9.39 18.49
N ALA A 43 -5.11 -8.91 17.95
CA ALA A 43 -5.41 -9.02 16.52
C ALA A 43 -4.38 -8.27 15.64
N ALA A 44 -3.89 -7.10 16.08
CA ALA A 44 -2.83 -6.38 15.37
C ALA A 44 -1.52 -7.17 15.34
N VAL A 45 -1.12 -7.74 16.47
CA VAL A 45 0.06 -8.58 16.62
C VAL A 45 -0.04 -9.82 15.75
N ASP A 46 -1.14 -10.57 15.86
CA ASP A 46 -1.35 -11.82 15.11
C ASP A 46 -1.32 -11.58 13.61
N ARG A 47 -1.92 -10.46 13.17
CA ARG A 47 -1.88 -10.02 11.78
C ARG A 47 -0.44 -9.78 11.32
N LEU A 48 0.34 -9.01 12.07
CA LEU A 48 1.71 -8.68 11.69
C LEU A 48 2.64 -9.90 11.74
N VAL A 49 2.47 -10.80 12.71
CA VAL A 49 3.24 -12.05 12.78
C VAL A 49 2.94 -12.94 11.57
N ARG A 50 1.70 -12.98 11.09
CA ARG A 50 1.36 -13.69 9.84
C ARG A 50 2.06 -13.06 8.65
N ASP A 51 1.94 -11.75 8.49
CA ASP A 51 2.51 -11.02 7.36
C ASP A 51 4.05 -11.13 7.33
N ARG A 52 4.72 -11.09 8.49
CA ARG A 52 6.17 -11.31 8.61
C ARG A 52 6.63 -12.62 7.95
N LYS A 53 5.83 -13.68 7.98
CA LYS A 53 6.23 -15.00 7.44
C LYS A 53 6.46 -15.00 5.94
N VAL A 54 5.73 -14.15 5.21
CA VAL A 54 5.80 -14.07 3.74
C VAL A 54 6.59 -12.86 3.24
N GLU A 55 6.85 -11.90 4.13
CA GLU A 55 7.54 -10.65 3.82
C GLU A 55 8.90 -10.87 3.13
N ALA A 56 9.68 -11.85 3.58
CA ALA A 56 11.01 -12.11 3.05
C ALA A 56 10.95 -12.54 1.59
N GLU A 57 10.10 -13.52 1.28
CA GLU A 57 9.93 -14.04 -0.09
C GLU A 57 9.41 -12.96 -1.06
N ILE A 58 8.44 -12.15 -0.64
CA ILE A 58 7.92 -11.05 -1.46
C ILE A 58 9.03 -10.04 -1.77
N THR A 59 9.79 -9.65 -0.75
CA THR A 59 10.87 -8.67 -0.90
C THR A 59 11.99 -9.19 -1.79
N ASP A 60 12.43 -10.43 -1.60
CA ASP A 60 13.51 -11.02 -2.39
C ASP A 60 13.10 -11.20 -3.86
N SER A 61 11.84 -11.58 -4.08
CA SER A 61 11.27 -11.70 -5.44
C SER A 61 11.28 -10.35 -6.14
N LEU A 62 10.87 -9.28 -5.45
CA LEU A 62 10.89 -7.93 -6.01
C LEU A 62 12.33 -7.43 -6.24
N VAL A 63 13.23 -7.58 -5.27
CA VAL A 63 14.62 -7.10 -5.39
C VAL A 63 15.34 -7.74 -6.58
N SER A 64 15.08 -9.03 -6.83
CA SER A 64 15.72 -9.78 -7.92
C SER A 64 15.05 -9.62 -9.29
N SER A 65 13.86 -9.01 -9.36
CA SER A 65 13.06 -8.94 -10.60
C SER A 65 13.01 -7.58 -11.27
N LEU A 66 13.56 -6.53 -10.66
CA LEU A 66 13.42 -5.19 -11.22
C LEU A 66 14.31 -5.00 -12.46
N PRO A 67 13.77 -4.44 -13.56
CA PRO A 67 14.57 -4.06 -14.71
C PRO A 67 15.60 -2.98 -14.37
N ASP A 68 16.60 -2.82 -15.24
CA ASP A 68 17.52 -1.69 -15.17
C ASP A 68 16.75 -0.35 -15.13
N GLY A 69 17.18 0.55 -14.25
CA GLY A 69 16.50 1.84 -14.06
C GLY A 69 15.27 1.78 -13.16
N CYS A 70 14.87 0.61 -12.66
CA CYS A 70 13.83 0.49 -11.63
C CYS A 70 14.45 0.26 -10.24
N ARG A 71 13.76 0.69 -9.19
CA ARG A 71 14.14 0.44 -7.79
C ARG A 71 12.93 0.24 -6.89
N LEU A 72 13.15 -0.36 -5.73
CA LEU A 72 12.17 -0.32 -4.63
C LEU A 72 12.34 0.98 -3.84
N HIS A 73 11.22 1.61 -3.52
CA HIS A 73 11.15 2.84 -2.72
C HIS A 73 10.51 2.55 -1.36
N GLY A 74 11.10 3.07 -0.29
CA GLY A 74 10.54 3.00 1.07
C GLY A 74 10.50 1.60 1.66
N LEU A 75 11.50 0.76 1.39
CA LEU A 75 11.56 -0.60 1.95
C LEU A 75 11.59 -0.61 3.48
N GLU A 76 12.17 0.41 4.10
CA GLU A 76 12.12 0.62 5.55
C GLU A 76 10.68 0.79 6.08
N TRP A 77 9.71 1.12 5.23
CA TRP A 77 8.30 1.28 5.59
C TRP A 77 7.39 0.19 5.01
N ARG A 78 7.97 -0.89 4.47
CA ARG A 78 7.23 -1.95 3.78
C ARG A 78 6.23 -2.71 4.66
N MET A 79 6.41 -2.65 5.98
CA MET A 79 5.51 -3.27 6.95
C MET A 79 4.94 -2.23 7.92
N LYS A 80 3.63 -2.22 8.07
CA LYS A 80 2.91 -1.29 8.93
C LYS A 80 3.25 -1.50 10.41
N SER A 81 3.32 -0.42 11.18
CA SER A 81 3.60 -0.52 12.61
C SER A 81 2.45 -1.15 13.41
N PRO A 82 2.74 -1.89 14.49
CA PRO A 82 1.75 -2.36 15.46
C PRO A 82 0.76 -1.29 15.93
N ALA A 83 1.22 -0.10 16.28
CA ALA A 83 0.33 0.99 16.72
C ALA A 83 -0.59 1.47 15.61
N SER A 84 -0.08 1.60 14.40
CA SER A 84 -0.88 2.01 13.24
C SER A 84 -1.91 0.95 12.88
N THR A 85 -1.55 -0.33 12.95
CA THR A 85 -2.45 -1.46 12.74
C THR A 85 -3.55 -1.50 13.80
N ALA A 86 -3.19 -1.39 15.09
CA ALA A 86 -4.14 -1.37 16.20
C ALA A 86 -5.13 -0.19 16.09
N ARG A 87 -4.64 1.03 15.81
CA ARG A 87 -5.51 2.20 15.59
C ARG A 87 -6.47 1.99 14.41
N LYS A 88 -6.00 1.39 13.31
CA LYS A 88 -6.82 1.07 12.13
C LYS A 88 -7.88 0.00 12.42
N ILE A 89 -7.57 -1.00 13.26
CA ILE A 89 -8.57 -1.99 13.70
C ILE A 89 -9.63 -1.30 14.53
N PHE A 90 -9.19 -0.50 15.52
CA PHE A 90 -10.08 0.21 16.43
C PHE A 90 -11.03 1.16 15.69
N SER A 91 -10.56 1.87 14.65
CA SER A 91 -11.37 2.84 13.91
C SER A 91 -12.42 2.21 13.01
N ARG A 92 -12.26 0.94 12.60
CA ARG A 92 -13.27 0.22 11.81
C ARG A 92 -14.41 -0.27 12.72
N ARG A 93 -15.64 -0.17 12.23
CA ARG A 93 -16.83 -0.68 12.93
C ARG A 93 -17.25 -2.04 12.39
N GLY A 94 -17.93 -2.82 13.24
CA GLY A 94 -18.50 -4.12 12.89
C GLY A 94 -17.47 -5.27 12.93
N GLY A 95 -17.94 -6.44 13.37
CA GLY A 95 -17.11 -7.64 13.55
C GLY A 95 -16.14 -7.55 14.73
N SER A 96 -15.51 -8.68 15.02
CA SER A 96 -14.40 -8.81 15.96
C SER A 96 -13.15 -8.05 15.47
N PRO A 97 -12.21 -7.70 16.38
CA PRO A 97 -10.90 -7.16 16.00
C PRO A 97 -10.17 -8.00 14.95
N THR A 98 -10.23 -9.34 15.06
CA THR A 98 -9.60 -10.27 14.10
C THR A 98 -10.24 -10.18 12.71
N GLU A 99 -11.56 -10.15 12.61
CA GLU A 99 -12.26 -9.97 11.33
C GLU A 99 -11.98 -8.59 10.71
N ARG A 100 -11.84 -7.55 11.54
CA ARG A 100 -11.45 -6.21 11.08
C ARG A 100 -10.02 -6.20 10.53
N ALA A 101 -9.09 -6.88 11.20
CA ALA A 101 -7.69 -7.01 10.81
C ALA A 101 -7.51 -7.83 9.51
N ALA A 102 -8.30 -8.89 9.33
CA ALA A 102 -8.27 -9.72 8.12
C ALA A 102 -8.59 -8.94 6.84
N LYS A 103 -9.35 -7.84 6.95
CA LYS A 103 -9.74 -6.96 5.84
C LYS A 103 -8.68 -5.90 5.49
N PHE A 104 -7.49 -5.94 6.07
CA PHE A 104 -6.40 -5.04 5.66
C PHE A 104 -5.62 -5.64 4.51
N THR A 105 -5.31 -4.82 3.53
CA THR A 105 -4.59 -5.19 2.31
C THR A 105 -3.22 -4.53 2.24
N ASP A 106 -2.99 -3.51 3.05
CA ASP A 106 -1.83 -2.60 3.05
C ASP A 106 -0.93 -2.78 4.29
N THR A 107 -0.97 -3.96 4.91
CA THR A 107 -0.11 -4.22 6.07
C THR A 107 1.33 -4.52 5.63
N LEU A 108 1.48 -5.24 4.52
CA LEU A 108 2.67 -5.21 3.67
C LEU A 108 2.38 -4.35 2.44
N ARG A 109 3.32 -3.47 2.11
CA ARG A 109 3.21 -2.53 1.00
C ARG A 109 4.57 -2.33 0.35
N TYR A 110 4.61 -2.46 -0.96
CA TYR A 110 5.82 -2.24 -1.76
C TYR A 110 5.56 -1.14 -2.78
N THR A 111 6.61 -0.39 -3.12
CA THR A 111 6.56 0.60 -4.19
C THR A 111 7.73 0.37 -5.13
N VAL A 112 7.43 0.09 -6.40
CA VAL A 112 8.41 0.07 -7.49
C VAL A 112 8.41 1.44 -8.14
N CYS A 113 9.60 2.03 -8.30
CA CYS A 113 9.81 3.28 -9.02
C CYS A 113 10.66 3.03 -10.26
N ALA A 114 10.10 3.29 -11.44
CA ALA A 114 10.83 3.38 -12.69
C ALA A 114 11.49 4.76 -12.82
N ARG A 115 12.72 4.82 -13.34
CA ARG A 115 13.39 6.10 -13.63
C ARG A 115 12.58 6.92 -14.63
N ASP A 116 12.22 6.30 -15.75
CA ASP A 116 11.48 6.94 -16.83
C ASP A 116 9.98 6.67 -16.70
N HIS A 117 9.17 7.70 -16.97
CA HIS A 117 7.71 7.63 -16.74
C HIS A 117 7.02 6.57 -17.60
N ASP A 118 7.47 6.41 -18.85
CA ASP A 118 6.90 5.47 -19.79
C ASP A 118 7.30 4.01 -19.53
N ASP A 119 8.19 3.75 -18.57
CA ASP A 119 8.62 2.40 -18.20
C ASP A 119 7.75 1.80 -17.08
N ILE A 120 6.76 2.54 -16.57
CA ILE A 120 5.84 2.06 -15.51
C ILE A 120 5.17 0.72 -15.87
N VAL A 121 4.73 0.56 -17.12
CA VAL A 121 4.06 -0.67 -17.56
C VAL A 121 5.03 -1.85 -17.58
N ALA A 122 6.26 -1.65 -18.07
CA ALA A 122 7.29 -2.67 -18.08
C ALA A 122 7.77 -3.04 -16.66
N ALA A 123 7.92 -2.05 -15.78
CA ALA A 123 8.23 -2.25 -14.38
C ALA A 123 7.14 -3.07 -13.67
N ALA A 124 5.87 -2.78 -13.95
CA ALA A 124 4.74 -3.55 -13.44
C ALA A 124 4.77 -5.00 -13.94
N ASP A 125 5.01 -5.22 -15.24
CA ASP A 125 5.09 -6.57 -15.80
C ASP A 125 6.22 -7.40 -15.19
N SER A 126 7.40 -6.81 -15.03
CA SER A 126 8.55 -7.51 -14.45
C SER A 126 8.32 -7.88 -12.99
N ALA A 127 7.82 -6.93 -12.18
CA ALA A 127 7.53 -7.16 -10.77
C ALA A 127 6.41 -8.19 -10.57
N LEU A 128 5.30 -8.05 -11.31
CA LEU A 128 4.17 -8.98 -11.22
C LEU A 128 4.54 -10.36 -11.75
N GLY A 129 5.30 -10.46 -12.84
CA GLY A 129 5.75 -11.74 -13.39
C GLY A 129 6.55 -12.55 -12.38
N ALA A 130 7.53 -11.92 -11.74
CA ALA A 130 8.32 -12.61 -10.72
C ALA A 130 7.50 -13.05 -9.50
N LEU A 131 6.50 -12.26 -9.09
CA LEU A 131 5.61 -12.64 -7.99
C LEU A 131 4.67 -13.79 -8.41
N VAL A 132 4.13 -13.76 -9.62
CA VAL A 132 3.29 -14.84 -10.18
C VAL A 132 4.08 -16.14 -10.35
N ASP A 133 5.35 -16.07 -10.77
CA ASP A 133 6.24 -17.23 -10.87
C ASP A 133 6.51 -17.89 -9.50
N ARG A 134 6.34 -17.15 -8.40
CA ARG A 134 6.34 -17.68 -7.02
C ARG A 134 4.97 -18.16 -6.54
N GLY A 135 4.00 -18.28 -7.44
CA GLY A 135 2.64 -18.76 -7.13
C GLY A 135 1.72 -17.71 -6.51
N MET A 136 2.12 -16.44 -6.49
CA MET A 136 1.24 -15.36 -6.03
C MET A 136 0.21 -15.01 -7.10
N THR A 137 -0.96 -14.51 -6.68
CA THR A 137 -2.05 -14.16 -7.60
C THR A 137 -2.33 -12.66 -7.56
N VAL A 138 -2.51 -12.05 -8.73
CA VAL A 138 -3.01 -10.67 -8.85
C VAL A 138 -4.52 -10.67 -8.62
N VAL A 139 -4.96 -10.11 -7.51
CA VAL A 139 -6.37 -10.07 -7.07
C VAL A 139 -7.08 -8.83 -7.59
N GLU A 140 -6.40 -7.68 -7.55
CA GLU A 140 -6.94 -6.42 -8.06
C GLU A 140 -5.83 -5.66 -8.81
N ALA A 141 -6.20 -5.02 -9.91
CA ALA A 141 -5.38 -4.09 -10.66
C ALA A 141 -6.14 -2.78 -10.82
N ASP A 142 -5.57 -1.69 -10.31
CA ASP A 142 -6.21 -0.39 -10.16
C ASP A 142 -5.37 0.67 -10.88
N ASP A 143 -5.92 1.20 -11.98
CA ASP A 143 -5.31 2.29 -12.74
C ASP A 143 -5.90 3.62 -12.28
N LYS A 144 -5.10 4.45 -11.60
CA LYS A 144 -5.51 5.77 -11.11
C LYS A 144 -5.21 6.89 -12.11
N TYR A 145 -4.68 6.60 -13.30
CA TYR A 145 -4.40 7.62 -14.31
C TYR A 145 -5.68 8.06 -15.01
N ARG A 146 -6.09 9.29 -14.72
CA ARG A 146 -7.13 10.01 -15.47
C ARG A 146 -6.95 11.51 -15.31
N GLU A 147 -7.55 12.25 -16.24
CA GLU A 147 -7.65 13.71 -16.13
C GLU A 147 -8.44 14.09 -14.86
N GLY A 148 -7.98 15.16 -14.18
CA GLY A 148 -8.60 15.64 -12.95
C GLY A 148 -8.45 14.72 -11.74
N ALA A 149 -7.58 13.71 -11.78
CA ALA A 149 -7.30 12.88 -10.60
C ALA A 149 -6.39 13.62 -9.61
N PRO A 150 -6.71 13.64 -8.31
CA PRO A 150 -5.85 14.23 -7.26
C PRO A 150 -4.62 13.35 -6.94
N TYR A 151 -4.49 12.20 -7.60
CA TYR A 151 -3.43 11.22 -7.44
C TYR A 151 -3.36 10.33 -8.68
N LYS A 152 -2.15 9.94 -9.10
CA LYS A 152 -1.90 9.07 -10.26
C LYS A 152 -0.87 8.00 -9.90
N GLY A 153 -1.14 6.75 -10.27
CA GLY A 153 -0.32 5.59 -9.96
C GLY A 153 -1.02 4.29 -10.36
N LEU A 154 -0.26 3.20 -10.47
CA LEU A 154 -0.80 1.84 -10.63
C LEU A 154 -0.74 1.12 -9.29
N HIS A 155 -1.88 0.58 -8.85
CA HIS A 155 -1.98 -0.19 -7.62
C HIS A 155 -2.38 -1.62 -7.93
N PHE A 156 -1.76 -2.56 -7.23
CA PHE A 156 -2.09 -3.96 -7.31
C PHE A 156 -2.32 -4.51 -5.91
N LEU A 157 -3.34 -5.35 -5.78
CA LEU A 157 -3.51 -6.23 -4.64
C LEU A 157 -3.07 -7.63 -5.05
N LEU A 158 -2.09 -8.18 -4.35
CA LEU A 158 -1.65 -9.56 -4.57
C LEU A 158 -1.99 -10.43 -3.36
N ARG A 159 -2.06 -11.74 -3.60
CA ARG A 159 -2.28 -12.77 -2.58
C ARG A 159 -1.22 -13.87 -2.71
N THR A 160 -0.59 -14.23 -1.60
CA THR A 160 0.36 -15.35 -1.52
C THR A 160 -0.38 -16.70 -1.45
N PRO A 161 0.30 -17.83 -1.71
CA PRO A 161 -0.28 -19.17 -1.52
C PRO A 161 -0.85 -19.41 -0.10
N GLU A 162 -0.29 -18.76 0.92
CA GLU A 162 -0.71 -18.80 2.33
C GLU A 162 -1.87 -17.83 2.64
N ASP A 163 -2.55 -17.30 1.62
CA ASP A 163 -3.68 -16.36 1.72
C ASP A 163 -3.35 -15.04 2.43
N THR A 164 -2.08 -14.62 2.36
CA THR A 164 -1.67 -13.29 2.84
C THR A 164 -1.77 -12.29 1.71
N THR A 165 -2.42 -11.15 1.95
CA THR A 165 -2.55 -10.09 0.95
C THR A 165 -1.57 -8.95 1.21
N PHE A 166 -1.05 -8.39 0.13
CA PHE A 166 -0.15 -7.23 0.16
C PHE A 166 -0.40 -6.30 -1.02
N GLU A 167 -0.04 -5.04 -0.82
CA GLU A 167 -0.18 -4.00 -1.86
C GLU A 167 1.14 -3.80 -2.59
N LEU A 168 1.09 -3.73 -3.91
CA LEU A 168 2.19 -3.30 -4.76
C LEU A 168 1.77 -2.03 -5.51
N GLN A 169 2.53 -0.96 -5.33
CA GLN A 169 2.37 0.28 -6.09
C GLN A 169 3.47 0.38 -7.14
N VAL A 170 3.14 0.85 -8.33
CA VAL A 170 4.12 1.14 -9.37
C VAL A 170 4.01 2.60 -9.78
N HIS A 171 5.14 3.28 -9.65
CA HIS A 171 5.35 4.68 -9.95
C HIS A 171 6.56 4.86 -10.86
N SER A 172 6.72 6.09 -11.33
CA SER A 172 7.98 6.61 -11.85
C SER A 172 8.59 7.55 -10.83
N GLU A 173 9.86 7.94 -10.98
CA GLU A 173 10.45 8.98 -10.12
C GLU A 173 9.62 10.28 -10.14
N LEU A 174 9.13 10.69 -11.32
CA LEU A 174 8.22 11.84 -11.46
C LEU A 174 6.93 11.67 -10.63
N SER A 175 6.22 10.55 -10.81
CA SER A 175 4.93 10.35 -10.14
C SER A 175 5.07 10.04 -8.64
N GLN A 176 6.21 9.48 -8.21
CA GLN A 176 6.53 9.31 -6.81
C GLN A 176 6.88 10.65 -6.15
N GLN A 177 7.69 11.50 -6.80
CA GLN A 177 8.00 12.84 -6.29
C GLN A 177 6.73 13.68 -6.10
N VAL A 178 5.84 13.67 -7.10
CA VAL A 178 4.55 14.39 -7.01
C VAL A 178 3.69 13.82 -5.88
N LYS A 179 3.64 12.48 -5.72
CA LYS A 179 2.94 11.82 -4.60
C LYS A 179 3.47 12.31 -3.25
N ASP A 180 4.80 12.42 -3.09
CA ASP A 180 5.41 12.86 -1.85
C ASP A 180 5.12 14.34 -1.56
N GLU A 181 5.11 15.19 -2.59
CA GLU A 181 4.73 16.60 -2.48
C GLU A 181 3.27 16.77 -2.04
N VAL A 182 2.35 15.98 -2.60
CA VAL A 182 0.93 16.12 -2.30
C VAL A 182 0.48 15.37 -1.04
N HIS A 183 1.32 14.47 -0.50
CA HIS A 183 0.94 13.62 0.64
C HIS A 183 0.49 14.42 1.88
N PRO A 184 1.19 15.50 2.31
CA PRO A 184 0.73 16.32 3.44
C PRO A 184 -0.62 17.00 3.18
N ILE A 185 -0.88 17.43 1.94
CA ILE A 185 -2.15 18.05 1.54
C ILE A 185 -3.28 17.01 1.59
N TYR A 186 -3.00 15.79 1.13
CA TYR A 186 -3.93 14.67 1.21
C TYR A 186 -4.29 14.31 2.65
N GLU A 187 -3.31 14.27 3.56
CA GLU A 187 -3.58 14.03 4.99
C GLU A 187 -4.45 15.13 5.59
N ALA A 188 -4.20 16.40 5.23
CA ALA A 188 -5.05 17.52 5.65
C ALA A 188 -6.49 17.41 5.14
N VAL A 189 -6.71 16.95 3.89
CA VAL A 189 -8.07 16.68 3.35
C VAL A 189 -8.79 15.59 4.15
N ARG A 190 -8.05 14.60 4.65
CA ARG A 190 -8.61 13.45 5.38
C ARG A 190 -8.83 13.69 6.87
N ASP A 191 -8.27 14.76 7.42
CA ASP A 191 -8.47 15.11 8.81
C ASP A 191 -9.97 15.43 9.07
N PRO A 192 -10.65 14.72 9.99
CA PRO A 192 -12.02 15.02 10.37
C PRO A 192 -12.24 16.44 10.91
N ALA A 193 -11.18 17.14 11.33
CA ALA A 193 -11.23 18.54 11.77
C ALA A 193 -11.27 19.53 10.59
N THR A 194 -10.94 19.10 9.37
CA THR A 194 -10.93 19.97 8.19
C THR A 194 -12.35 20.28 7.74
N THR A 195 -12.64 21.57 7.55
CA THR A 195 -13.96 22.01 7.08
C THR A 195 -14.19 21.54 5.65
N LYS A 196 -15.47 21.39 5.25
CA LYS A 196 -15.78 21.03 3.86
C LYS A 196 -15.19 22.02 2.84
N ALA A 197 -15.28 23.33 3.11
CA ALA A 197 -14.76 24.36 2.22
C ALA A 197 -13.23 24.26 2.06
N ASP A 198 -12.50 23.99 3.15
CA ASP A 198 -11.06 23.75 3.10
C ASP A 198 -10.73 22.45 2.37
N ALA A 199 -11.47 21.37 2.62
CA ALA A 199 -11.27 20.09 1.94
C ALA A 199 -11.47 20.23 0.42
N ASP A 200 -12.48 20.99 -0.02
CA ASP A 200 -12.75 21.26 -1.43
C ASP A 200 -11.57 22.06 -2.06
N ARG A 201 -11.10 23.13 -1.40
CA ARG A 201 -9.93 23.92 -1.86
C ARG A 201 -8.64 23.10 -1.92
N LEU A 202 -8.36 22.30 -0.90
CA LEU A 202 -7.18 21.43 -0.87
C LEU A 202 -7.27 20.34 -1.96
N THR A 203 -8.48 19.83 -2.24
CA THR A 203 -8.69 18.87 -3.33
C THR A 203 -8.39 19.48 -4.69
N GLU A 204 -8.78 20.74 -4.93
CA GLU A 204 -8.40 21.46 -6.15
C GLU A 204 -6.87 21.58 -6.27
N GLN A 205 -6.18 21.92 -5.17
CA GLN A 205 -4.71 21.95 -5.15
C GLN A 205 -4.08 20.60 -5.48
N LEU A 206 -4.60 19.49 -4.93
CA LEU A 206 -4.14 18.14 -5.26
C LEU A 206 -4.27 17.84 -6.75
N VAL A 207 -5.40 18.21 -7.36
CA VAL A 207 -5.64 18.02 -8.80
C VAL A 207 -4.68 18.86 -9.64
N THR A 208 -4.47 20.13 -9.26
CA THR A 208 -3.53 21.02 -9.96
C THR A 208 -2.11 20.46 -9.95
N ILE A 209 -1.59 20.09 -8.78
CA ILE A 209 -0.23 19.55 -8.65
C ILE A 209 -0.11 18.20 -9.39
N SER A 210 -1.10 17.31 -9.26
CA SER A 210 -1.09 16.00 -9.92
C SER A 210 -1.31 16.05 -11.44
N SER A 211 -1.70 17.21 -11.99
CA SER A 211 -1.93 17.37 -13.43
C SER A 211 -0.66 17.19 -14.26
N VAL A 212 0.51 17.46 -13.68
CA VAL A 212 1.83 17.37 -14.36
C VAL A 212 2.24 15.95 -14.71
N VAL A 213 1.67 14.95 -14.04
CA VAL A 213 1.98 13.53 -14.29
C VAL A 213 1.13 13.04 -15.46
N PRO A 214 1.69 12.71 -16.64
CA PRO A 214 0.90 12.23 -17.77
C PRO A 214 0.42 10.79 -17.53
N THR A 215 -0.38 10.24 -18.45
CA THR A 215 -0.61 8.79 -18.51
C THR A 215 0.59 8.14 -19.19
N PRO A 216 1.23 7.12 -18.60
CA PRO A 216 2.40 6.47 -19.20
C PRO A 216 2.01 5.71 -20.46
N ARG A 217 2.94 5.64 -21.41
CA ARG A 217 2.78 4.92 -22.68
C ARG A 217 2.35 3.47 -22.46
N GLY A 218 1.39 3.02 -23.27
CA GLY A 218 0.88 1.65 -23.27
C GLY A 218 -0.12 1.35 -22.15
N LEU A 219 -0.33 2.24 -21.17
CA LEU A 219 -1.29 2.00 -20.10
C LEU A 219 -2.74 2.25 -20.54
N ALA A 220 -2.97 3.24 -21.41
CA ALA A 220 -4.32 3.59 -21.88
C ALA A 220 -4.98 2.45 -22.66
N GLU A 221 -4.20 1.73 -23.46
CA GLU A 221 -4.65 0.61 -24.28
C GLU A 221 -4.75 -0.71 -23.51
N ARG A 222 -4.15 -0.77 -22.31
CA ARG A 222 -4.07 -1.99 -21.53
C ARG A 222 -5.40 -2.31 -20.84
N THR A 223 -5.82 -3.57 -20.87
CA THR A 223 -7.08 -4.02 -20.25
C THR A 223 -6.89 -4.88 -19.01
N ALA A 224 -5.75 -5.58 -18.89
CA ALA A 224 -5.49 -6.49 -17.78
C ALA A 224 -3.99 -6.62 -17.44
N PHE A 225 -3.71 -7.10 -16.23
CA PHE A 225 -2.39 -7.59 -15.80
C PHE A 225 -2.55 -9.03 -15.29
N PHE A 226 -1.84 -9.99 -15.89
CA PHE A 226 -1.85 -11.40 -15.46
C PHE A 226 -3.26 -11.99 -15.27
N GLY A 227 -4.18 -11.67 -16.20
CA GLY A 227 -5.57 -12.12 -16.16
C GLY A 227 -6.50 -11.32 -15.25
N CYS A 228 -5.99 -10.36 -14.47
CA CYS A 228 -6.78 -9.45 -13.65
C CYS A 228 -7.14 -8.20 -14.46
N GLU A 229 -8.44 -7.94 -14.67
CA GLU A 229 -8.92 -6.75 -15.37
C GLU A 229 -8.59 -5.46 -14.60
N ILE A 230 -8.17 -4.44 -15.34
CA ILE A 230 -7.83 -3.13 -14.78
C ILE A 230 -9.12 -2.37 -14.45
N THR A 231 -9.28 -2.02 -13.17
CA THR A 231 -10.33 -1.10 -12.72
C THR A 231 -9.85 0.34 -12.86
N ARG A 232 -10.69 1.19 -13.47
CA ARG A 232 -10.44 2.63 -13.63
C ARG A 232 -11.53 3.44 -12.90
N PRO A 233 -11.18 4.56 -12.24
CA PRO A 233 -12.19 5.41 -11.60
C PRO A 233 -13.23 5.88 -12.61
N GLY A 234 -14.51 5.67 -12.30
CA GLY A 234 -15.64 6.04 -13.18
C GLY A 234 -16.17 4.90 -14.06
N VAL A 235 -15.45 3.78 -14.17
CA VAL A 235 -15.97 2.56 -14.80
C VAL A 235 -16.67 1.73 -13.71
N ARG A 236 -18.00 1.58 -13.80
CA ARG A 236 -18.73 0.67 -12.90
C ARG A 236 -18.25 -0.76 -13.19
N LYS A 237 -17.87 -1.52 -12.15
CA LYS A 237 -17.73 -2.98 -12.26
C LYS A 237 -19.07 -3.52 -12.78
N SER A 238 -19.08 -4.19 -13.92
CA SER A 238 -20.22 -5.02 -14.30
C SER A 238 -20.35 -6.07 -13.19
N ALA A 239 -21.47 -6.05 -12.48
CA ALA A 239 -21.79 -7.15 -11.58
C ALA A 239 -21.88 -8.40 -12.45
N HIS A 240 -20.96 -9.35 -12.28
CA HIS A 240 -21.17 -10.69 -12.79
C HIS A 240 -22.41 -11.25 -12.07
N ALA A 241 -23.38 -11.62 -12.90
CA ALA A 241 -24.65 -12.23 -12.55
C ALA A 241 -24.45 -13.68 -12.06
#